data_AF-A0A1R1YCN2-F1
#
_entry.id   AF-A0A1R1YCN2-F1
#
_cell.length_a   1.000
_cell.length_b   1.000
_cell.length_c   1.000
_cell.angle_alpha   90.00
_cell.angle_beta   90.00
_cell.angle_gamma   90.00
#
_symmetry.space_group_name_H-M   'P 1'
#
loop_
_entity.id
_entity.type
_entity.pdbx_description
1 polymer ?
#
loop_
_entity_poly.entity_id
_entity_poly.type
_entity_poly.pdbx_seq_one_letter_code
_entity_poly.pdbx_strand_id
1 'polypeptide(L)'
;PPAILVSVLKVVSRFLPSIPVSSNINPADLTSDPVELEKYKQSFYNYNLTNIGSAGSMLDEGDACRLIKAKSYTVPCMVVHGKGDKVTSSQGSSEFYDNLPASLDKKLIIHESNFHELHNEPDFKDIVFDQYLDWFKSHI
;
A
#
# COMPACT_ATOMS: atom_id res chain seq x y z
N PRO A 1 4.01 5.14 -11.46
CA PRO A 1 3.89 5.08 -12.95
C PRO A 1 3.88 6.50 -13.54
N PRO A 2 4.32 6.71 -14.79
CA PRO A 2 4.29 8.03 -15.44
C PRO A 2 2.85 8.58 -15.54
N ALA A 3 2.66 9.88 -15.32
CA ALA A 3 1.34 10.51 -15.28
C ALA A 3 0.52 10.30 -16.57
N ILE A 4 1.16 10.33 -17.75
CA ILE A 4 0.49 10.10 -19.04
C ILE A 4 -0.08 8.68 -19.12
N LEU A 5 0.70 7.67 -18.67
CA LEU A 5 0.25 6.29 -18.67
C LEU A 5 -0.95 6.09 -17.73
N VAL A 6 -0.92 6.74 -16.56
CA VAL A 6 -2.04 6.73 -15.61
C VAL A 6 -3.29 7.35 -16.22
N SER A 7 -3.18 8.51 -16.88
CA SER A 7 -4.32 9.18 -17.51
C SER A 7 -4.94 8.34 -18.64
N VAL A 8 -4.12 7.72 -19.50
CA VAL A 8 -4.60 6.81 -20.55
C VAL A 8 -5.33 5.61 -19.92
N LEU A 9 -4.74 5.00 -18.89
CA LEU A 9 -5.34 3.85 -18.20
C LEU A 9 -6.72 4.20 -17.62
N LYS A 10 -6.84 5.37 -16.96
CA LYS A 10 -8.10 5.86 -16.37
C LYS A 10 -9.20 6.14 -17.40
N VAL A 11 -8.83 6.50 -18.63
CA VAL A 11 -9.81 6.70 -19.72
C VAL A 11 -10.24 5.36 -20.29
N VAL A 12 -9.28 4.48 -20.62
CA VAL A 12 -9.57 3.15 -21.20
C VAL A 12 -10.40 2.30 -20.24
N SER A 13 -10.12 2.36 -18.93
CA SER A 13 -10.82 1.61 -17.89
C SER A 13 -12.33 1.87 -17.86
N ARG A 14 -12.78 3.05 -18.27
CA ARG A 14 -14.22 3.41 -18.29
C ARG A 14 -14.99 2.74 -19.42
N PHE A 15 -14.31 2.43 -20.53
CA PHE A 15 -14.95 1.90 -21.73
C PHE A 15 -14.71 0.40 -21.91
N LEU A 16 -13.56 -0.11 -21.48
CA LEU A 16 -13.17 -1.51 -21.61
C LEU A 16 -12.65 -2.08 -20.26
N PRO A 17 -13.46 -2.04 -19.19
CA PRO A 17 -13.00 -2.39 -17.84
C PRO A 17 -12.54 -3.84 -17.72
N SER A 18 -13.18 -4.76 -18.44
CA SER A 18 -12.99 -6.21 -18.27
C SER A 18 -11.73 -6.78 -18.92
N ILE A 19 -10.91 -5.96 -19.59
CA ILE A 19 -9.67 -6.45 -20.22
C ILE A 19 -8.71 -6.92 -19.12
N PRO A 20 -8.29 -8.20 -19.12
CA PRO A 20 -7.33 -8.71 -18.15
C PRO A 20 -5.96 -8.10 -18.35
N VAL A 21 -5.27 -7.78 -17.25
CA VAL A 21 -3.89 -7.29 -17.23
C VAL A 21 -3.12 -7.92 -16.08
N SER A 22 -1.83 -8.17 -16.29
CA SER A 22 -0.92 -8.63 -15.24
C SER A 22 -0.64 -7.49 -14.26
N SER A 23 -0.63 -7.78 -12.96
CA SER A 23 -0.20 -6.81 -11.94
C SER A 23 1.29 -6.47 -12.04
N ASN A 24 2.10 -7.38 -12.62
CA ASN A 24 3.55 -7.22 -12.81
C ASN A 24 4.32 -6.81 -11.55
N ILE A 25 3.81 -7.20 -10.36
CA ILE A 25 4.54 -7.05 -9.10
C ILE A 25 5.71 -8.03 -9.13
N ASN A 26 6.92 -7.53 -8.98
CA ASN A 26 8.11 -8.35 -8.84
C ASN A 26 8.15 -8.89 -7.40
N PRO A 27 8.09 -10.22 -7.19
CA PRO A 27 8.09 -10.79 -5.83
C PRO A 27 9.30 -10.35 -5.01
N ALA A 28 10.47 -10.14 -5.65
CA ALA A 28 11.69 -9.73 -4.96
C ALA A 28 11.63 -8.31 -4.35
N ASP A 29 10.59 -7.53 -4.65
CA ASP A 29 10.34 -6.23 -4.03
C ASP A 29 9.35 -6.33 -2.86
N LEU A 30 8.75 -7.50 -2.62
CA LEU A 30 7.83 -7.74 -1.50
C LEU A 30 8.58 -7.88 -0.18
N THR A 31 9.56 -8.78 -0.15
CA THR A 31 10.36 -9.05 1.04
C THR A 31 11.74 -9.59 0.69
N SER A 32 12.72 -9.39 1.57
CA SER A 32 14.04 -10.02 1.51
C SER A 32 14.05 -11.44 2.08
N ASP A 33 13.01 -11.88 2.79
CA ASP A 33 12.93 -13.22 3.36
C ASP A 33 12.69 -14.29 2.27
N PRO A 34 13.65 -15.20 2.02
CA PRO A 34 13.51 -16.22 0.99
C PRO A 34 12.38 -17.22 1.29
N VAL A 35 12.05 -17.46 2.56
CA VAL A 35 10.98 -18.37 2.97
C VAL A 35 9.62 -17.76 2.65
N GLU A 36 9.43 -16.49 2.95
CA GLU A 36 8.17 -15.78 2.63
C GLU A 36 8.01 -15.57 1.11
N LEU A 37 9.10 -15.31 0.38
CA LEU A 37 9.07 -15.27 -1.09
C LEU A 37 8.64 -16.61 -1.71
N GLU A 38 9.12 -17.73 -1.17
CA GLU A 38 8.74 -19.04 -1.70
C GLU A 38 7.27 -19.35 -1.39
N LYS A 39 6.79 -19.04 -0.19
CA LYS A 39 5.36 -19.13 0.15
C LYS A 39 4.51 -18.27 -0.81
N TYR A 40 4.95 -17.04 -1.10
CA TYR A 40 4.26 -16.17 -2.03
C TYR A 40 4.15 -16.79 -3.43
N LYS A 41 5.25 -17.36 -3.95
CA LYS A 41 5.30 -17.97 -5.30
C LYS A 41 4.49 -19.26 -5.40
N GLN A 42 4.45 -20.06 -4.33
CA GLN A 42 3.75 -21.35 -4.31
C GLN A 42 2.25 -21.21 -4.03
N SER A 43 1.80 -20.04 -3.55
CA SER A 43 0.40 -19.81 -3.20
C SER A 43 -0.50 -19.79 -4.43
N PHE A 44 -1.51 -20.67 -4.47
CA PHE A 44 -2.58 -20.63 -5.46
C PHE A 44 -3.46 -19.37 -5.35
N TYR A 45 -3.39 -18.66 -4.22
CA TYR A 45 -4.22 -17.48 -3.94
C TYR A 45 -3.57 -16.17 -4.36
N ASN A 46 -2.30 -16.19 -4.78
CA ASN A 46 -1.59 -15.01 -5.26
C ASN A 46 -1.74 -14.89 -6.77
N TYR A 47 -2.81 -14.21 -7.19
CA TYR A 47 -3.12 -14.00 -8.60
C TYR A 47 -2.31 -12.83 -9.17
N ASN A 48 -1.47 -13.10 -10.17
CA ASN A 48 -0.81 -12.04 -10.96
C ASN A 48 -1.72 -11.54 -12.11
N LEU A 49 -3.02 -11.37 -11.83
CA LEU A 49 -4.00 -10.96 -12.82
C LEU A 49 -5.05 -10.04 -12.18
N THR A 50 -5.31 -8.93 -12.84
CA THR A 50 -6.42 -8.02 -12.56
C THR A 50 -7.06 -7.62 -13.88
N ASN A 51 -7.93 -6.61 -13.88
CA ASN A 51 -8.47 -6.01 -15.10
C ASN A 51 -8.21 -4.49 -15.12
N ILE A 52 -8.26 -3.88 -16.31
CA ILE A 52 -7.99 -2.45 -16.49
C ILE A 52 -8.95 -1.59 -15.66
N GLY A 53 -10.21 -2.01 -15.52
CA GLY A 53 -11.20 -1.37 -14.66
C GLY A 53 -10.72 -1.23 -13.21
N SER A 54 -10.35 -2.36 -12.61
CA SER A 54 -9.81 -2.44 -11.25
C SER A 54 -8.51 -1.67 -11.11
N ALA A 55 -7.56 -1.81 -12.03
CA ALA A 55 -6.28 -1.08 -11.99
C ALA A 55 -6.50 0.44 -12.06
N GLY A 56 -7.39 0.92 -12.94
CA GLY A 56 -7.75 2.34 -13.03
C GLY A 56 -8.43 2.84 -11.76
N SER A 57 -9.39 2.06 -11.23
CA SER A 57 -10.10 2.40 -9.99
C SER A 57 -9.16 2.48 -8.79
N MET A 58 -8.18 1.58 -8.66
CA MET A 58 -7.18 1.65 -7.58
C MET A 58 -6.39 2.97 -7.61
N LEU A 59 -6.07 3.48 -8.80
CA LEU A 59 -5.35 4.76 -8.94
C LEU A 59 -6.25 5.95 -8.61
N ASP A 60 -7.49 5.96 -9.10
CA ASP A 60 -8.46 7.02 -8.79
C ASP A 60 -8.81 7.06 -7.29
N GLU A 61 -9.07 5.89 -6.71
CA GLU A 61 -9.41 5.77 -5.30
C GLU A 61 -8.23 6.01 -4.38
N GLY A 62 -7.00 5.66 -4.80
CA GLY A 62 -5.78 6.02 -4.07
C GLY A 62 -5.59 7.54 -3.97
N ASP A 63 -5.79 8.26 -5.08
CA ASP A 63 -5.76 9.73 -5.11
C ASP A 63 -6.87 10.34 -4.25
N ALA A 64 -8.10 9.84 -4.39
CA ALA A 64 -9.23 10.32 -3.60
C ALA A 64 -9.02 10.05 -2.11
N CYS A 65 -8.48 8.89 -1.75
CA CYS A 65 -8.16 8.50 -0.38
C CYS A 65 -7.17 9.48 0.25
N ARG A 66 -6.00 9.69 -0.38
CA ARG A 66 -4.93 10.53 0.17
C ARG A 66 -5.27 12.02 0.22
N LEU A 67 -6.00 12.55 -0.77
CA LEU A 67 -6.22 14.00 -0.91
C LEU A 67 -7.54 14.51 -0.33
N ILE A 68 -8.59 13.69 -0.39
CA ILE A 68 -9.97 14.13 -0.13
C ILE A 68 -10.54 13.37 1.07
N LYS A 69 -10.60 12.04 1.00
CA LYS A 69 -11.27 11.20 2.00
C LYS A 69 -10.50 11.13 3.32
N ALA A 70 -9.18 11.30 3.31
CA ALA A 70 -8.38 11.42 4.54
C ALA A 70 -8.94 12.50 5.49
N LYS A 71 -9.47 13.60 4.95
CA LYS A 71 -9.99 14.73 5.72
C LYS A 71 -11.27 14.42 6.51
N SER A 72 -11.98 13.35 6.16
CA SER A 72 -13.19 12.90 6.84
C SER A 72 -12.97 11.74 7.82
N TYR A 73 -11.71 11.36 8.08
CA TYR A 73 -11.43 10.34 9.09
C TYR A 73 -11.84 10.80 10.48
N THR A 74 -12.39 9.87 11.28
CA THR A 74 -12.88 10.15 12.64
C THR A 74 -12.36 9.16 13.68
N VAL A 75 -11.54 8.20 13.27
CA VAL A 75 -10.96 7.16 14.13
C VAL A 75 -9.45 7.31 14.23
N PRO A 76 -8.82 6.96 15.37
CA PRO A 76 -7.37 6.94 15.49
C PRO A 76 -6.71 6.18 14.35
N CYS A 77 -5.60 6.70 13.81
CA CYS A 77 -4.98 6.15 12.62
C CYS A 77 -3.46 6.08 12.75
N MET A 78 -2.91 4.87 12.66
CA MET A 78 -1.48 4.65 12.52
C MET A 78 -1.16 4.18 11.10
N VAL A 79 -0.14 4.79 10.49
CA VAL A 79 0.38 4.45 9.17
C VAL A 79 1.82 3.99 9.31
N VAL A 80 2.13 2.80 8.78
CA VAL A 80 3.49 2.22 8.80
C VAL A 80 3.89 1.85 7.37
N HIS A 81 5.08 2.25 6.92
CA HIS A 81 5.53 2.03 5.54
C HIS A 81 7.06 1.92 5.45
N GLY A 82 7.57 1.10 4.52
CA GLY A 82 8.99 1.09 4.13
C GLY A 82 9.35 2.26 3.21
N LYS A 83 10.38 3.02 3.54
CA LYS A 83 10.79 4.23 2.79
C LYS A 83 11.04 3.96 1.31
N GLY A 84 11.74 2.86 1.01
CA GLY A 84 12.15 2.44 -0.32
C GLY A 84 11.24 1.38 -0.95
N ASP A 85 10.01 1.20 -0.45
CA ASP A 85 9.02 0.34 -1.10
C ASP A 85 8.87 0.72 -2.59
N LYS A 86 8.98 -0.28 -3.46
CA LYS A 86 8.85 -0.12 -4.93
C LYS A 86 7.47 -0.53 -5.44
N VAL A 87 6.67 -1.20 -4.63
CA VAL A 87 5.30 -1.62 -4.96
C VAL A 87 4.34 -0.47 -4.70
N THR A 88 4.47 0.21 -3.55
CA THR A 88 3.68 1.40 -3.20
C THR A 88 4.55 2.58 -2.77
N SER A 89 3.97 3.78 -2.72
CA SER A 89 4.72 5.02 -2.46
C SER A 89 4.59 5.45 -1.00
N SER A 90 5.72 5.46 -0.28
CA SER A 90 5.83 6.01 1.08
C SER A 90 5.50 7.51 1.14
N GLN A 91 5.76 8.25 0.05
CA GLN A 91 5.33 9.65 -0.10
C GLN A 91 3.80 9.75 -0.11
N GLY A 92 3.11 8.83 -0.78
CA GLY A 92 1.64 8.78 -0.78
C GLY A 92 1.06 8.53 0.62
N SER A 93 1.72 7.69 1.42
CA SER A 93 1.37 7.50 2.84
C SER A 93 1.61 8.75 3.68
N SER A 94 2.69 9.48 3.43
CA SER A 94 2.98 10.74 4.11
C SER A 94 1.92 11.80 3.77
N GLU A 95 1.55 11.92 2.50
CA GLU A 95 0.48 12.84 2.07
C GLU A 95 -0.89 12.47 2.64
N PHE A 96 -1.22 11.18 2.72
CA PHE A 96 -2.44 10.73 3.39
C PHE A 96 -2.42 11.15 4.86
N TYR A 97 -1.32 10.90 5.57
CA TYR A 97 -1.16 11.28 6.98
C TYR A 97 -1.28 12.79 7.21
N ASP A 98 -0.67 13.60 6.34
CA ASP A 98 -0.72 15.06 6.43
C ASP A 98 -2.14 15.59 6.23
N ASN A 99 -2.94 14.94 5.38
CA ASN A 99 -4.34 15.31 5.14
C ASN A 99 -5.32 14.78 6.20
N LEU A 100 -4.92 13.89 7.10
CA LEU A 100 -5.76 13.48 8.23
C LEU A 100 -6.03 14.67 9.16
N PRO A 101 -7.25 14.82 9.71
CA PRO A 101 -7.59 15.86 10.67
C PRO A 101 -6.55 16.01 11.78
N ALA A 102 -6.15 17.25 12.05
CA ALA A 102 -5.12 17.55 13.06
C ALA A 102 -5.56 17.18 14.49
N SER A 103 -6.86 17.03 14.74
CA SER A 103 -7.42 16.63 16.02
C SER A 103 -7.45 15.11 16.24
N LEU A 104 -7.13 14.29 15.23
CA LEU A 104 -7.05 12.85 15.39
C LEU A 104 -5.81 12.45 16.15
N ASP A 105 -5.93 11.42 16.99
CA ASP A 105 -4.77 10.64 17.41
C ASP A 105 -4.24 9.89 16.19
N LYS A 106 -3.13 10.36 15.64
CA LYS A 106 -2.53 9.84 14.42
C LYS A 106 -1.04 9.66 14.57
N LYS A 107 -0.51 8.61 13.95
CA LYS A 107 0.92 8.29 13.97
C LYS A 107 1.41 7.85 12.60
N LEU A 108 2.55 8.37 12.17
CA LEU A 108 3.25 7.93 10.96
C LEU A 108 4.60 7.34 11.34
N ILE A 109 4.90 6.14 10.82
CA ILE A 109 6.17 5.46 11.01
C ILE A 109 6.71 5.06 9.62
N ILE A 110 7.83 5.65 9.24
CA ILE A 110 8.53 5.30 8.00
C ILE A 110 9.83 4.58 8.39
N HIS A 111 9.92 3.30 8.02
CA HIS A 111 11.10 2.47 8.29
C HIS A 111 12.12 2.59 7.13
N GLU A 112 13.42 2.61 7.44
CA GLU A 112 14.50 2.58 6.43
C GLU A 112 14.64 1.17 5.81
N SER A 113 13.57 0.72 5.14
CA SER A 113 13.48 -0.54 4.42
C SER A 113 13.14 -0.30 2.95
N ASN A 114 13.60 -1.19 2.06
CA ASN A 114 13.36 -1.14 0.62
C ASN A 114 12.23 -2.08 0.15
N PHE A 115 11.48 -2.67 1.08
CA PHE A 115 10.54 -3.76 0.79
C PHE A 115 9.11 -3.40 1.20
N HIS A 116 8.13 -4.02 0.52
CA HIS A 116 6.71 -3.75 0.71
C HIS A 116 6.14 -4.36 2.00
N GLU A 117 6.44 -5.63 2.25
CA GLU A 117 5.85 -6.44 3.31
C GLU A 117 6.69 -6.38 4.59
N LEU A 118 6.70 -5.23 5.26
CA LEU A 118 7.51 -5.02 6.48
C LEU A 118 7.26 -6.04 7.60
N HIS A 119 6.06 -6.64 7.66
CA HIS A 119 5.71 -7.68 8.62
C HIS A 119 6.32 -9.05 8.28
N ASN A 120 6.89 -9.20 7.08
CA ASN A 120 7.65 -10.36 6.63
C ASN A 120 9.16 -10.05 6.54
N GLU A 121 9.56 -8.78 6.65
CA GLU A 121 10.97 -8.40 6.63
C GLU A 121 11.73 -8.87 7.87
N PRO A 122 12.85 -9.61 7.74
CA PRO A 122 13.57 -10.18 8.88
C PRO A 122 13.97 -9.15 9.93
N ASP A 123 14.44 -7.98 9.51
CA ASP A 123 14.94 -6.93 10.41
C ASP A 123 13.82 -6.08 11.03
N PHE A 124 12.61 -6.13 10.47
CA PHE A 124 11.51 -5.23 10.86
C PHE A 124 10.30 -5.95 11.42
N LYS A 125 10.13 -7.24 11.15
CA LYS A 125 8.95 -8.02 11.50
C LYS A 125 8.52 -7.84 12.95
N ASP A 126 9.41 -8.15 13.89
CA ASP A 126 9.09 -8.08 15.32
C ASP A 126 8.78 -6.64 15.75
N ILE A 127 9.57 -5.68 15.27
CA ILE A 127 9.38 -4.24 15.54
C ILE A 127 8.00 -3.77 15.04
N VAL A 128 7.62 -4.18 13.84
CA VAL A 128 6.36 -3.80 13.20
C VAL A 128 5.17 -4.42 13.94
N PHE A 129 5.28 -5.70 14.35
CA PHE A 129 4.25 -6.35 15.15
C PHE A 129 4.10 -5.71 16.54
N ASP A 130 5.20 -5.37 17.21
CA ASP A 130 5.17 -4.68 18.50
C ASP A 130 4.53 -3.29 18.37
N GLN A 131 4.85 -2.54 17.31
CA GLN A 131 4.21 -1.25 17.00
C GLN A 131 2.70 -1.38 16.83
N TYR A 132 2.25 -2.40 16.11
CA TYR A 132 0.81 -2.67 15.93
C TYR A 132 0.15 -3.01 17.27
N LEU A 133 0.78 -3.89 18.06
CA LEU A 133 0.24 -4.32 19.34
C LEU A 133 0.16 -3.17 20.34
N ASP A 134 1.19 -2.35 20.44
CA ASP A 134 1.22 -1.19 21.32
C ASP A 134 0.16 -0.17 20.94
N TRP A 135 -0.01 0.08 19.63
CA TRP A 135 -1.07 0.95 19.14
C TRP A 135 -2.46 0.44 19.51
N PHE A 136 -2.73 -0.87 19.34
CA PHE A 136 -4.02 -1.42 19.75
C PHE A 136 -4.22 -1.34 21.25
N LYS A 137 -3.23 -1.71 22.06
CA LYS A 137 -3.33 -1.67 23.53
C LYS A 137 -3.56 -0.27 24.09
N SER A 138 -3.07 0.78 23.42
CA SER A 138 -3.30 2.16 23.87
C SER A 138 -4.69 2.71 23.51
N HIS A 139 -5.50 1.95 22.76
CA HIS A 139 -6.82 2.37 22.25
C HIS A 139 -7.95 1.36 22.55
N ILE A 140 -7.67 0.36 23.40
CA ILE A 140 -8.65 -0.57 23.98
C ILE A 140 -8.91 -0.14 25.42
#